data_AF-A0A7K6A7W0-F1
#
_entry.id   AF-A0A7K6A7W0-F1
#
_cell.length_a   1.000
_cell.length_b   1.000
_cell.length_c   1.000
_cell.angle_alpha   90.00
_cell.angle_beta   90.00
_cell.angle_gamma   90.00
#
_symmetry.space_group_name_H-M   'P 1'
#
loop_
_entity.id
_entity.type
_entity.pdbx_description
1 polymer ?
#
loop_
_entity_poly.entity_id
_entity_poly.type
_entity_poly.pdbx_seq_one_letter_code
_entity_poly.pdbx_strand_id
1 'polypeptide(L)'
;CLTASAGEELSAKLCRRHDINEGAAQPRRAAVFNPYTEFKEFSRRQIKDMERMFRLYDSGRDGYIDLMELKLMMEKLGAPQTHLGLKNMIKEVDEDFDGKLSFREFLLIFHKAAAGELEEDSGLLTLAKLSEIDVSIEGVKGAKNFFEAKAQALSSASKFEAEIKAEQDERKREEEERKHRRAAFRELKSAFTQ
;
A
#
# COMPACT_ATOMS: atom_id res chain seq x y z
N CYS A 1 8.13 -49.54 -22.85
CA CYS A 1 8.04 -48.94 -21.51
C CYS A 1 9.46 -48.85 -20.93
N LEU A 2 10.10 -47.69 -21.10
CA LEU A 2 11.45 -47.44 -20.60
C LEU A 2 11.36 -47.07 -19.12
N THR A 3 11.85 -47.94 -18.25
CA THR A 3 12.07 -47.65 -16.83
C THR A 3 13.24 -46.67 -16.75
N ALA A 4 12.96 -45.38 -16.60
CA ALA A 4 14.00 -44.42 -16.25
C ALA A 4 14.65 -44.90 -14.94
N SER A 5 15.92 -45.28 -15.03
CA SER A 5 16.64 -45.88 -13.91
C SER A 5 16.84 -44.82 -12.84
N ALA A 6 16.67 -45.16 -11.56
CA ALA A 6 16.81 -44.20 -10.45
C ALA A 6 18.14 -43.42 -10.47
N GLY A 7 19.17 -43.95 -11.15
CA GLY A 7 20.44 -43.25 -11.40
C GLY A 7 20.34 -42.05 -12.35
N GLU A 8 19.45 -42.08 -13.36
CA GLU A 8 19.26 -40.98 -14.31
C GLU A 8 18.57 -39.79 -13.65
N GLU A 9 17.58 -40.03 -12.80
CA GLU A 9 16.94 -38.98 -12.02
C GLU A 9 17.90 -38.32 -11.02
N LEU A 10 18.74 -39.13 -10.34
CA LEU A 10 19.69 -38.63 -9.38
C LEU A 10 20.78 -37.80 -10.07
N SER A 11 21.26 -38.28 -11.23
CA SER A 11 22.22 -37.57 -12.09
C SER A 11 21.68 -36.21 -12.53
N ALA A 12 20.45 -36.16 -13.06
CA ALA A 12 19.81 -34.90 -13.46
C ALA A 12 19.62 -33.92 -12.29
N LYS A 13 19.27 -34.41 -11.09
CA LYS A 13 19.15 -33.58 -9.88
C LYS A 13 20.51 -33.03 -9.42
N LEU A 14 21.59 -33.79 -9.54
CA LEU A 14 22.95 -33.38 -9.18
C LEU A 14 23.53 -32.36 -10.17
N CYS A 15 23.41 -32.61 -11.48
CA CYS A 15 23.82 -31.64 -12.51
C CYS A 15 23.13 -30.30 -12.30
N ARG A 16 21.81 -30.31 -12.12
CA ARG A 16 21.05 -29.09 -11.87
C ARG A 16 21.49 -28.34 -10.62
N ARG A 17 21.87 -29.04 -9.54
CA ARG A 17 22.42 -28.39 -8.33
C ARG A 17 23.81 -27.80 -8.58
N HIS A 18 24.65 -28.48 -9.34
CA HIS A 18 25.98 -27.99 -9.72
C HIS A 18 25.87 -26.70 -10.54
N ASP A 19 24.98 -26.67 -11.53
CA ASP A 19 24.73 -25.50 -12.37
C ASP A 19 24.26 -24.29 -11.55
N ILE A 20 23.46 -24.52 -10.49
CA ILE A 20 23.05 -23.45 -9.57
C ILE A 20 24.25 -22.92 -8.76
N ASN A 21 25.14 -23.81 -8.32
CA ASN A 21 26.28 -23.44 -7.49
C ASN A 21 27.36 -22.68 -8.29
N GLU A 22 27.52 -22.99 -9.57
CA GLU A 22 28.42 -22.28 -10.47
C GLU A 22 27.80 -21.03 -11.12
N GLY A 23 26.53 -20.73 -10.82
CA GLY A 23 25.82 -19.57 -11.37
C GLY A 23 25.38 -19.73 -12.82
N ALA A 24 25.55 -20.91 -13.42
CA ALA A 24 25.10 -21.26 -14.77
C ALA A 24 23.57 -21.46 -14.85
N ALA A 25 22.90 -21.70 -13.72
CA ALA A 25 21.45 -21.78 -13.61
C ALA A 25 20.93 -20.97 -12.41
N GLN A 26 19.87 -20.19 -12.61
CA GLN A 26 19.20 -19.56 -11.48
C GLN A 26 18.37 -20.60 -10.70
N PRO A 27 18.37 -20.56 -9.35
CA PRO A 27 17.43 -21.35 -8.59
C PRO A 27 16.02 -20.98 -9.05
N ARG A 28 15.20 -21.98 -9.40
CA ARG A 28 13.78 -21.76 -9.62
C ARG A 28 13.18 -21.30 -8.30
N ARG A 29 13.13 -19.99 -8.08
CA ARG A 29 12.23 -19.42 -7.09
C ARG A 29 10.84 -19.70 -7.63
N ALA A 30 10.21 -20.77 -7.16
CA ALA A 30 8.76 -20.80 -7.18
C ALA A 30 8.35 -19.57 -6.38
N ALA A 31 7.97 -18.50 -7.07
CA ALA A 31 7.36 -17.35 -6.42
C ALA A 31 6.04 -17.87 -5.88
N VAL A 32 6.07 -18.37 -4.64
CA VAL A 32 4.86 -18.81 -3.95
C VAL A 32 4.05 -17.55 -3.75
N PHE A 33 2.94 -17.43 -4.48
CA PHE A 33 2.01 -16.34 -4.32
C PHE A 33 1.57 -16.28 -2.85
N ASN A 34 1.80 -15.14 -2.21
CA ASN A 34 1.34 -14.88 -0.86
C ASN A 34 0.54 -13.57 -0.86
N PRO A 35 -0.79 -13.65 -0.77
CA PRO A 35 -1.66 -12.49 -0.90
C PRO A 35 -1.40 -11.46 0.21
N TYR A 36 -0.98 -11.89 1.40
CA TYR A 36 -0.74 -11.01 2.54
C TYR A 36 0.53 -10.15 2.41
N THR A 37 1.48 -10.56 1.54
CA THR A 37 2.71 -9.80 1.30
C THR A 37 2.63 -8.94 0.05
N GLU A 38 1.79 -9.31 -0.90
CA GLU A 38 1.59 -8.58 -2.15
C GLU A 38 0.55 -7.45 -1.98
N PHE A 39 -0.59 -7.75 -1.36
CA PHE A 39 -1.68 -6.79 -1.13
C PHE A 39 -1.69 -6.31 0.33
N LYS A 40 -0.70 -5.49 0.71
CA LYS A 40 -0.49 -5.03 2.10
C LYS A 40 -1.54 -4.03 2.58
N GLU A 41 -2.22 -3.39 1.65
CA GLU A 41 -3.31 -2.45 1.88
C GLU A 41 -4.58 -3.14 2.42
N PHE A 42 -4.72 -4.45 2.19
CA PHE A 42 -5.84 -5.23 2.71
C PHE A 42 -5.49 -5.91 4.03
N SER A 43 -6.41 -5.80 4.98
CA SER A 43 -6.35 -6.56 6.21
C SER A 43 -6.48 -8.07 5.93
N ARG A 44 -5.95 -8.89 6.83
CA ARG A 44 -6.12 -10.36 6.76
C ARG A 44 -7.60 -10.78 6.71
N ARG A 45 -8.48 -9.99 7.31
CA ARG A 45 -9.93 -10.24 7.29
C ARG A 45 -10.49 -9.98 5.89
N GLN A 46 -10.19 -8.84 5.28
CA GLN A 46 -10.61 -8.52 3.90
C GLN A 46 -10.12 -9.57 2.90
N ILE A 47 -8.84 -9.98 2.98
CA ILE A 47 -8.31 -11.04 2.09
C ILE A 47 -9.08 -12.36 2.28
N LYS A 48 -9.41 -12.73 3.52
CA LYS A 48 -10.24 -13.92 3.78
C LYS A 48 -11.67 -13.77 3.27
N ASP A 49 -12.24 -12.58 3.33
CA ASP A 49 -13.59 -12.33 2.83
C ASP A 49 -13.62 -12.43 1.29
N MET A 50 -12.62 -11.87 0.62
CA MET A 50 -12.38 -12.03 -0.81
C MET A 50 -12.14 -13.50 -1.18
N GLU A 51 -11.36 -14.25 -0.38
CA GLU A 51 -11.14 -15.69 -0.58
C GLU A 51 -12.45 -16.49 -0.47
N ARG A 52 -13.32 -16.16 0.50
CA ARG A 52 -14.63 -16.79 0.65
C ARG A 52 -15.53 -16.49 -0.53
N MET A 53 -15.54 -15.24 -0.99
CA MET A 53 -16.29 -14.81 -2.18
C MET A 53 -15.79 -15.56 -3.42
N PHE A 54 -14.48 -15.61 -3.65
CA PHE A 54 -13.86 -16.32 -4.77
C PHE A 54 -14.30 -17.79 -4.81
N ARG A 55 -14.14 -18.51 -3.69
CA ARG A 55 -14.52 -19.93 -3.56
C ARG A 55 -16.03 -20.18 -3.66
N LEU A 56 -16.86 -19.16 -3.44
CA LEU A 56 -18.32 -19.29 -3.56
C LEU A 56 -18.77 -19.36 -5.03
N TYR A 57 -18.00 -18.72 -5.93
CA TYR A 57 -18.33 -18.64 -7.35
C TYR A 57 -17.50 -19.57 -8.23
N ASP A 58 -16.28 -19.94 -7.80
CA ASP A 58 -15.52 -21.08 -8.35
C ASP A 58 -16.27 -22.40 -8.07
N SER A 59 -17.16 -22.73 -9.00
CA SER A 59 -18.00 -23.92 -8.94
C SER A 59 -17.23 -25.15 -9.40
N GLY A 60 -16.28 -24.95 -10.32
CA GLY A 60 -15.37 -25.99 -10.82
C GLY A 60 -14.35 -26.47 -9.79
N ARG A 61 -14.06 -25.66 -8.75
CA ARG A 61 -12.96 -25.84 -7.79
C ARG A 61 -11.62 -26.04 -8.50
N ASP A 62 -11.45 -25.40 -9.66
CA ASP A 62 -10.20 -25.44 -10.41
C ASP A 62 -9.22 -24.35 -9.93
N GLY A 63 -9.67 -23.47 -9.03
CA GLY A 63 -8.88 -22.36 -8.49
C GLY A 63 -8.92 -21.12 -9.37
N TYR A 64 -9.82 -21.07 -10.35
CA TYR A 64 -10.05 -19.95 -11.24
C TYR A 64 -11.54 -19.58 -11.28
N ILE A 65 -11.85 -18.36 -11.69
CA ILE A 65 -13.21 -17.96 -12.06
C ILE A 65 -13.22 -17.76 -13.56
N ASP A 66 -13.95 -18.62 -14.27
CA ASP A 66 -14.14 -18.48 -15.71
C ASP A 66 -15.23 -17.45 -16.06
N LEU A 67 -15.43 -17.21 -17.36
CA LEU A 67 -16.41 -16.22 -17.83
C LEU A 67 -17.85 -16.56 -17.43
N MET A 68 -18.21 -17.84 -17.34
CA MET A 68 -19.55 -18.28 -16.95
C MET A 68 -19.76 -18.11 -15.45
N GLU A 69 -18.75 -18.41 -14.64
CA GLU A 69 -18.76 -18.21 -13.20
C GLU A 69 -18.79 -16.73 -12.83
N LEU A 70 -18.03 -15.89 -13.54
CA LEU A 70 -18.10 -14.43 -13.41
C LEU A 70 -19.48 -13.90 -13.81
N LYS A 71 -20.08 -14.43 -14.88
CA LYS A 71 -21.45 -14.08 -15.28
C LYS A 71 -22.44 -14.37 -14.15
N LEU A 72 -22.40 -15.59 -13.60
CA LEU A 72 -23.27 -16.00 -12.50
C LEU A 72 -23.04 -15.12 -11.26
N MET A 73 -21.79 -14.74 -10.98
CA MET A 73 -21.47 -13.81 -9.90
C MET A 73 -22.14 -12.45 -10.07
N MET A 74 -22.03 -11.84 -11.25
CA MET A 74 -22.66 -10.55 -11.52
C MET A 74 -24.19 -10.63 -11.48
N GLU A 75 -24.78 -11.74 -11.92
CA GLU A 75 -26.22 -11.99 -11.80
C GLU A 75 -26.67 -12.10 -10.33
N LYS A 76 -25.91 -12.82 -9.49
CA LYS A 76 -26.24 -12.94 -8.05
C LYS A 76 -26.05 -11.65 -7.27
N LEU A 77 -25.10 -10.81 -7.68
CA LEU A 77 -24.91 -9.47 -7.13
C LEU A 77 -25.98 -8.47 -7.60
N GLY A 78 -26.86 -8.86 -8.54
CA GLY A 78 -27.95 -8.03 -9.04
C GLY A 78 -27.53 -7.01 -10.10
N ALA A 79 -26.34 -7.15 -10.69
CA ALA A 79 -25.80 -6.24 -11.70
C ALA A 79 -25.30 -7.00 -12.95
N PRO A 80 -26.19 -7.67 -13.69
CA PRO A 80 -25.82 -8.49 -14.84
C PRO A 80 -25.07 -7.66 -15.89
N GLN A 81 -23.99 -8.24 -16.44
CA GLN A 81 -23.15 -7.61 -17.46
C GLN A 81 -23.31 -8.33 -18.81
N THR A 82 -23.05 -7.61 -19.90
CA THR A 82 -23.03 -8.21 -21.23
C THR A 82 -21.83 -9.16 -21.39
N HIS A 83 -21.92 -10.13 -22.30
CA HIS A 83 -20.79 -11.04 -22.57
C HIS A 83 -19.50 -10.29 -22.94
N LEU A 84 -19.60 -9.19 -23.70
CA LEU A 84 -18.44 -8.36 -24.04
C LEU A 84 -17.92 -7.60 -22.80
N GLY A 85 -18.82 -7.08 -21.96
CA GLY A 85 -18.46 -6.46 -20.69
C GLY A 85 -17.70 -7.41 -19.77
N LEU A 86 -18.18 -8.65 -19.62
CA LEU A 86 -17.51 -9.70 -18.84
C LEU A 86 -16.12 -10.03 -19.37
N LYS A 87 -15.96 -10.15 -20.70
CA LYS A 87 -14.64 -10.33 -21.33
C LYS A 87 -13.70 -9.17 -21.02
N ASN A 88 -14.20 -7.94 -21.08
CA ASN A 88 -13.40 -6.76 -20.80
C ASN A 88 -13.00 -6.69 -19.31
N MET A 89 -13.91 -7.06 -18.41
CA MET A 89 -13.63 -7.15 -16.96
C MET A 89 -12.50 -8.13 -16.66
N ILE A 90 -12.52 -9.32 -17.28
CA ILE A 90 -11.43 -10.31 -17.12
C ILE A 90 -10.13 -9.72 -17.66
N LYS A 91 -10.16 -9.24 -18.90
CA LYS A 91 -8.99 -8.70 -19.60
C LYS A 91 -8.28 -7.56 -18.85
N GLU A 92 -9.00 -6.79 -18.05
CA GLU A 92 -8.44 -5.67 -17.31
C GLU A 92 -7.52 -6.10 -16.14
N VAL A 93 -7.71 -7.30 -15.61
CA VAL A 93 -6.94 -7.85 -14.48
C VAL A 93 -6.22 -9.15 -14.78
N ASP A 94 -6.50 -9.78 -15.92
CA ASP A 94 -5.85 -10.99 -16.45
C ASP A 94 -4.41 -10.65 -16.89
N GLU A 95 -3.44 -10.95 -16.02
CA GLU A 95 -2.02 -10.65 -16.23
C GLU A 95 -1.29 -11.78 -16.97
N ASP A 96 -1.79 -13.01 -16.87
CA ASP A 96 -1.19 -14.18 -17.50
C ASP A 96 -1.86 -14.57 -18.85
N PHE A 97 -2.95 -13.89 -19.21
CA PHE A 97 -3.71 -14.03 -20.44
C PHE A 97 -4.35 -15.41 -20.62
N ASP A 98 -4.72 -16.08 -19.52
CA ASP A 98 -5.41 -17.36 -19.56
C ASP A 98 -6.92 -17.24 -19.83
N GLY A 99 -7.46 -16.01 -19.79
CA GLY A 99 -8.87 -15.71 -20.03
C GLY A 99 -9.81 -16.12 -18.90
N LYS A 100 -9.25 -16.42 -17.73
CA LYS A 100 -9.93 -16.68 -16.46
C LYS A 100 -9.37 -15.75 -15.39
N LEU A 101 -9.88 -15.85 -14.17
CA LEU A 101 -9.38 -15.08 -13.04
C LEU A 101 -8.81 -16.01 -11.99
N SER A 102 -7.49 -15.97 -11.80
CA SER A 102 -6.87 -16.56 -10.61
C SER A 102 -7.25 -15.79 -9.35
N PHE A 103 -7.03 -16.38 -8.17
CA PHE A 103 -7.30 -15.68 -6.91
C PHE A 103 -6.50 -14.38 -6.77
N ARG A 104 -5.27 -14.32 -7.31
CA ARG A 104 -4.43 -13.11 -7.30
C ARG A 104 -5.06 -11.98 -8.12
N GLU A 105 -5.55 -12.29 -9.32
CA GLU A 105 -6.17 -11.32 -10.23
C GLU A 105 -7.54 -10.88 -9.71
N PHE A 106 -8.25 -11.78 -9.03
CA PHE A 106 -9.46 -11.42 -8.30
C PHE A 106 -9.20 -10.36 -7.22
N LEU A 107 -8.10 -10.48 -6.45
CA LEU A 107 -7.69 -9.44 -5.49
C LEU A 107 -7.29 -8.13 -6.18
N LEU A 108 -6.75 -8.20 -7.40
CA LEU A 108 -6.36 -7.02 -8.18
C LEU A 108 -7.57 -6.14 -8.54
N ILE A 109 -8.77 -6.72 -8.72
CA ILE A 109 -10.02 -5.97 -8.93
C ILE A 109 -10.26 -5.01 -7.75
N PHE A 110 -10.16 -5.53 -6.53
CA PHE A 110 -10.34 -4.74 -5.31
C PHE A 110 -9.22 -3.73 -5.11
N HIS A 111 -7.99 -4.09 -5.48
CA HIS A 111 -6.85 -3.19 -5.44
C HIS A 111 -7.09 -1.96 -6.32
N LYS A 112 -7.46 -2.17 -7.58
CA LYS A 112 -7.76 -1.09 -8.53
C LYS A 112 -8.95 -0.24 -8.08
N ALA A 113 -9.99 -0.87 -7.49
CA ALA A 113 -11.11 -0.15 -6.91
C ALA A 113 -10.67 0.74 -5.74
N ALA A 114 -9.83 0.23 -4.84
CA ALA A 114 -9.31 0.99 -3.70
C ALA A 114 -8.33 2.10 -4.11
N ALA A 115 -7.58 1.90 -5.18
CA ALA A 115 -6.68 2.88 -5.77
C ALA A 115 -7.41 3.97 -6.57
N GLY A 116 -8.69 3.76 -6.91
CA GLY A 116 -9.47 4.67 -7.76
C GLY A 116 -9.04 4.65 -9.22
N GLU A 117 -8.47 3.54 -9.70
CA GLU A 117 -8.03 3.36 -11.09
C GLU A 117 -9.14 2.90 -12.03
N LEU A 118 -10.27 2.44 -11.48
CA LEU A 118 -11.39 1.93 -12.26
C LEU A 118 -12.31 3.06 -12.73
N GLU A 119 -12.82 2.94 -13.95
CA GLU A 119 -13.83 3.87 -14.48
C GLU A 119 -15.13 3.84 -13.65
N GLU A 120 -15.78 5.00 -13.50
CA GLU A 120 -16.90 5.24 -12.56
C GLU A 120 -18.13 4.35 -12.77
N ASP A 121 -18.28 3.78 -13.99
CA ASP A 121 -19.36 2.88 -14.37
C ASP A 121 -18.86 1.51 -14.87
N SER A 122 -17.61 1.16 -14.56
CA SER A 122 -17.06 -0.14 -14.96
C SER A 122 -17.74 -1.30 -14.22
N GLY A 123 -17.80 -2.45 -14.91
CA GLY A 123 -18.31 -3.69 -14.30
C GLY A 123 -17.47 -4.14 -13.10
N LEU A 124 -16.15 -3.89 -13.12
CA LEU A 124 -15.25 -4.17 -12.01
C LEU A 124 -15.53 -3.29 -10.79
N LEU A 125 -15.79 -1.99 -10.98
CA LEU A 125 -16.15 -1.11 -9.88
C LEU A 125 -17.50 -1.50 -9.28
N THR A 126 -18.46 -1.90 -10.13
CA THR A 126 -19.76 -2.40 -9.70
C THR A 126 -19.61 -3.66 -8.85
N LEU A 127 -18.79 -4.61 -9.29
CA LEU A 127 -18.46 -5.82 -8.52
C LEU A 127 -17.87 -5.47 -7.15
N ALA A 128 -16.87 -4.59 -7.11
CA ALA A 128 -16.23 -4.18 -5.86
C ALA A 128 -17.24 -3.54 -4.89
N LYS A 129 -18.10 -2.63 -5.38
CA LYS A 129 -19.13 -1.95 -4.58
C LYS A 129 -20.19 -2.91 -4.00
N LEU A 130 -20.57 -3.94 -4.76
CA LEU A 130 -21.65 -4.86 -4.38
C LEU A 130 -21.17 -6.06 -3.55
N SER A 131 -19.87 -6.34 -3.53
CA SER A 131 -19.29 -7.50 -2.85
C SER A 131 -19.39 -7.49 -1.31
N GLU A 132 -20.03 -6.48 -0.70
CA GLU A 132 -20.08 -6.21 0.75
C GLU A 132 -18.71 -6.05 1.44
N ILE A 133 -17.60 -6.26 0.72
CA ILE A 133 -16.24 -6.11 1.22
C ILE A 133 -15.89 -4.63 1.17
N ASP A 134 -15.98 -3.97 2.31
CA ASP A 134 -15.58 -2.58 2.40
C ASP A 134 -14.05 -2.45 2.26
N VAL A 135 -13.62 -2.09 1.04
CA VAL A 135 -12.23 -1.76 0.72
C VAL A 135 -11.91 -0.28 0.96
N SER A 136 -12.89 0.50 1.44
CA SER A 136 -12.78 1.94 1.67
C SER A 136 -11.95 2.24 2.91
N ILE A 137 -10.63 2.05 2.85
CA ILE A 137 -9.60 2.65 3.71
C ILE A 137 -9.95 2.67 5.23
N GLU A 138 -10.59 1.64 5.76
CA GLU A 138 -10.57 1.40 7.21
C GLU A 138 -9.23 0.74 7.57
N GLY A 139 -8.15 1.51 7.63
CA GLY A 139 -6.90 0.99 8.19
C GLY A 139 -5.63 1.82 8.01
N VAL A 140 -5.43 2.51 6.88
CA VAL A 140 -4.14 3.19 6.61
C VAL A 140 -4.21 4.72 6.77
N LYS A 141 -5.41 5.31 6.79
CA LYS A 141 -5.59 6.74 7.12
C LYS A 141 -5.38 7.07 8.60
N GLY A 142 -5.64 6.10 9.49
CA GLY A 142 -5.39 6.27 10.93
C GLY A 142 -3.92 6.56 11.21
N ALA A 143 -3.01 5.84 10.56
CA ALA A 143 -1.57 6.06 10.68
C ALA A 143 -1.14 7.39 10.04
N LYS A 144 -1.68 7.79 8.88
CA LYS A 144 -1.37 9.10 8.27
C LYS A 144 -1.65 10.24 9.25
N ASN A 145 -2.81 10.26 9.88
CA ASN A 145 -3.14 11.25 10.90
C ASN A 145 -2.26 11.11 12.16
N PHE A 146 -1.91 9.89 12.57
CA PHE A 146 -1.06 9.64 13.74
C PHE A 146 0.39 10.12 13.55
N PHE A 147 0.98 9.87 12.38
CA PHE A 147 2.33 10.31 12.02
C PHE A 147 2.38 11.81 11.74
N GLU A 148 1.37 12.36 11.08
CA GLU A 148 1.24 13.80 10.80
C GLU A 148 1.02 14.61 12.08
N ALA A 149 0.18 14.13 13.01
CA ALA A 149 0.00 14.75 14.32
C ALA A 149 1.30 14.77 15.13
N LYS A 150 2.09 13.68 15.08
CA LYS A 150 3.38 13.62 15.78
C LYS A 150 4.42 14.54 15.16
N ALA A 151 4.44 14.68 13.83
CA ALA A 151 5.31 15.63 13.14
C ALA A 151 4.93 17.09 13.42
N GLN A 152 3.63 17.41 13.44
CA GLN A 152 3.15 18.74 13.80
C GLN A 152 3.43 19.10 15.26
N ALA A 153 3.28 18.15 16.19
CA ALA A 153 3.61 18.38 17.61
C ALA A 153 5.10 18.67 17.84
N LEU A 154 6.00 18.02 17.10
CA LEU A 154 7.43 18.37 17.12
C LEU A 154 7.71 19.75 16.49
N SER A 155 7.01 20.08 15.41
CA SER A 155 7.16 21.38 14.73
C SER A 155 6.61 22.55 15.56
N SER A 156 5.46 22.37 16.23
CA SER A 156 4.88 23.40 17.09
C SER A 156 5.71 23.64 18.35
N ALA A 157 6.26 22.58 18.95
CA ALA A 157 7.20 22.70 20.06
C ALA A 157 8.45 23.51 19.67
N SER A 158 9.03 23.25 18.50
CA SER A 158 10.22 23.98 18.03
C SER A 158 9.95 25.45 17.71
N LYS A 159 8.76 25.78 17.19
CA LYS A 159 8.37 27.17 16.90
C LYS A 159 8.14 28.00 18.17
N PHE A 160 7.47 27.44 19.17
CA PHE A 160 7.22 28.12 20.44
C PHE A 160 8.52 28.37 21.23
N GLU A 161 9.44 27.40 21.22
CA GLU A 161 10.74 27.52 21.90
C GLU A 161 11.65 28.58 21.23
N ALA A 162 11.56 28.72 19.90
CA ALA A 162 12.26 29.77 19.16
C ALA A 162 11.70 31.17 19.45
N GLU A 163 10.37 31.30 19.61
CA GLU A 163 9.69 32.56 19.90
C GLU A 163 10.02 33.07 21.31
N ILE A 164 10.00 32.20 22.32
CA ILE A 164 10.41 32.55 23.70
C ILE A 164 11.87 33.02 23.75
N LYS A 165 12.76 32.36 23.00
CA LYS A 165 14.19 32.71 22.97
C LYS A 165 14.42 34.08 22.33
N ALA A 166 13.70 34.41 21.26
CA ALA A 166 13.81 35.71 20.60
C ALA A 166 13.37 36.87 21.52
N GLU A 167 12.26 36.69 22.24
CA GLU A 167 11.74 37.71 23.16
C GLU A 167 12.69 37.98 24.35
N GLN A 168 13.33 36.93 24.88
CA GLN A 168 14.33 37.09 25.94
C GLN A 168 15.61 37.81 25.48
N ASP A 169 16.08 37.51 24.26
CA ASP A 169 17.26 38.16 23.69
C ASP A 169 16.99 39.64 23.40
N GLU A 170 15.79 40.00 22.93
CA GLU A 170 15.40 41.39 22.68
C GLU A 170 15.28 42.18 23.99
N ARG A 171 14.58 41.65 24.99
CA ARG A 171 14.50 42.25 26.34
C ARG A 171 15.88 42.50 26.94
N LYS A 172 16.82 41.58 26.73
CA LYS A 172 18.18 41.71 27.25
C LYS A 172 18.95 42.84 26.56
N ARG A 173 18.85 42.95 25.24
CA ARG A 173 19.48 44.04 24.46
C ARG A 173 18.93 45.41 24.86
N GLU A 174 17.62 45.53 25.00
CA GLU A 174 17.00 46.78 25.45
C GLU A 174 17.46 47.18 26.86
N GLU A 175 17.60 46.21 27.76
CA GLU A 175 18.06 46.49 29.11
C GLU A 175 19.54 46.91 29.14
N GLU A 176 20.38 46.30 28.30
CA GLU A 176 21.78 46.69 28.11
C GLU A 176 21.88 48.11 27.52
N GLU A 177 21.10 48.43 26.48
CA GLU A 177 21.05 49.77 25.92
C GLU A 177 20.52 50.81 26.92
N ARG A 178 19.53 50.46 27.74
CA ARG A 178 19.01 51.35 28.80
C ARG A 178 20.07 51.59 29.86
N LYS A 179 20.83 50.56 30.25
CA LYS A 179 21.97 50.70 31.18
C LYS A 179 23.04 51.58 30.56
N HIS A 180 23.38 51.39 29.29
CA HIS A 180 24.38 52.18 28.59
C HIS A 180 23.94 53.65 28.46
N ARG A 181 22.69 53.92 28.07
CA ARG A 181 22.13 55.28 28.02
C ARG A 181 22.13 55.95 29.39
N ARG A 182 21.79 55.23 30.45
CA ARG A 182 21.83 55.75 31.83
C ARG A 182 23.27 56.03 32.30
N ALA A 183 24.23 55.20 31.92
CA ALA A 183 25.64 55.41 32.22
C ALA A 183 26.19 56.63 31.48
N ALA A 184 25.94 56.75 30.17
CA ALA A 184 26.33 57.90 29.35
C ALA A 184 25.72 59.20 29.88
N PHE A 185 24.43 59.18 30.27
CA PHE A 185 23.79 60.35 30.88
C PHE A 185 24.41 60.71 32.24
N ARG A 186 24.80 59.73 33.05
CA ARG A 186 25.49 59.94 34.33
C ARG A 186 26.87 60.56 34.12
N GLU A 187 27.61 60.10 33.11
CA GLU A 187 28.95 60.59 32.76
C GLU A 187 28.92 62.03 32.24
N LEU A 188 27.98 62.34 31.32
CA LEU A 188 27.78 63.70 30.82
C LEU A 188 27.42 64.67 31.95
N LYS A 189 26.60 64.23 32.91
CA LYS A 189 26.23 65.03 34.08
C LYS A 189 27.44 65.29 35.00
N SER A 190 28.33 64.32 35.19
CA SER A 190 29.57 64.53 35.95
C SER A 190 30.57 65.44 35.24
N ALA A 191 30.62 65.41 33.90
CA ALA A 191 31.48 66.30 33.12
C ALA A 191 31.03 67.78 33.17
N PHE A 192 29.72 68.03 33.35
CA PHE A 192 29.15 69.38 33.45
C PHE A 192 29.22 69.99 34.87
N THR A 193 29.74 69.25 35.85
CA THR A 193 29.82 69.69 37.26
C THR A 193 31.25 69.94 37.76
N GLN A 194 32.22 70.12 36.85
CA GLN A 194 33.56 70.66 37.13
C GLN A 194 33.72 72.10 36.66
#